data_AF-Q68B03-F1
#
_entry.id   AF-Q68B03-F1
#
_cell.length_a   1.000
_cell.length_b   1.000
_cell.length_c   1.000
_cell.angle_alpha   90.00
_cell.angle_beta   90.00
_cell.angle_gamma   90.00
#
_symmetry.space_group_name_H-M   'P 1'
#
loop_
_entity.id
_entity.type
_entity.pdbx_description
1 polymer ?
#
loop_
_entity_poly.entity_id
_entity_poly.type
_entity_poly.pdbx_seq_one_letter_code
_entity_poly.pdbx_strand_id
1 'polypeptide(L)'
;MRQLKERNRCNRSVRHLKIQGKIWLKNLKSGLDQIRESQVRGTRTNFLHDGSFHEAVAPVLAVAQCFCLMPVSGISAPTYRGLSFSRRSWRFWYSSLYLCSTSVDLAFSIRRVAHSVLDVRSVEPIVFHVSILIASWQFLNLAQLWPGLMRHWAAVERRLPGYSCCLQRARPARRLKMVAFVLLAVSLMEHLLSIISVIYYDFCPRRKDPVESYLHGTSAQLFEVFPYSNWLAWLGKIQNVLLTFGWSYMDIFLMMLGMGLSEMLARLNRSLEQQVRQPMPEAYWTWSRTLYRSIVELIREVDDAVSGIMLISF
;
A
#
# COMPACT_ATOMS: atom_id res chain seq x y z
N MET A 1 -34.96 -48.44 -9.77
CA MET A 1 -34.50 -47.95 -8.44
C MET A 1 -33.09 -48.40 -8.02
N ARG A 2 -32.54 -49.55 -8.45
CA ARG A 2 -31.17 -49.98 -8.04
C ARG A 2 -30.02 -49.11 -8.60
N GLN A 3 -30.08 -48.70 -9.86
CA GLN A 3 -29.02 -47.89 -10.49
C GLN A 3 -28.85 -46.47 -9.90
N LEU A 4 -29.93 -45.83 -9.43
CA LEU A 4 -29.87 -44.52 -8.75
C LEU A 4 -29.19 -44.62 -7.37
N LYS A 5 -29.34 -45.75 -6.67
CA LYS A 5 -28.76 -46.00 -5.34
C LYS A 5 -27.25 -46.28 -5.41
N GLU A 6 -26.78 -46.91 -6.49
CA GLU A 6 -25.35 -47.14 -6.74
C GLU A 6 -24.63 -45.86 -7.20
N ARG A 7 -25.27 -45.07 -8.08
CA ARG A 7 -24.72 -43.78 -8.52
C ARG A 7 -24.51 -42.81 -7.36
N ASN A 8 -25.43 -42.77 -6.39
CA ASN A 8 -25.29 -41.96 -5.18
C ASN A 8 -24.18 -42.48 -4.23
N ARG A 9 -23.96 -43.80 -4.15
CA ARG A 9 -22.90 -44.39 -3.31
C ARG A 9 -21.50 -44.11 -3.88
N CYS A 10 -21.37 -44.20 -5.20
CA CYS A 10 -20.12 -43.86 -5.89
C CYS A 10 -19.79 -42.37 -5.76
N ASN A 11 -20.78 -41.48 -5.92
CA ASN A 11 -20.58 -40.03 -5.76
C ASN A 11 -20.20 -39.63 -4.32
N ARG A 12 -20.74 -40.32 -3.30
CA ARG A 12 -20.35 -40.11 -1.90
C ARG A 12 -18.91 -40.54 -1.64
N SER A 13 -18.50 -41.67 -2.21
CA SER A 13 -17.14 -42.21 -2.07
C SER A 13 -16.11 -41.30 -2.75
N VAL A 14 -16.43 -40.77 -3.94
CA VAL A 14 -15.58 -39.80 -4.65
C VAL A 14 -15.46 -38.47 -3.88
N ARG A 15 -16.54 -37.99 -3.25
CA ARG A 15 -16.46 -36.81 -2.36
C ARG A 15 -15.58 -37.07 -1.15
N HIS A 16 -15.68 -38.25 -0.53
CA HIS A 16 -14.87 -38.63 0.63
C HIS A 16 -13.37 -38.70 0.28
N LEU A 17 -13.04 -39.28 -0.88
CA LEU A 17 -11.68 -39.32 -1.42
C LEU A 17 -11.14 -37.92 -1.74
N LYS A 18 -11.95 -37.02 -2.30
CA LYS A 18 -11.54 -35.61 -2.54
C LYS A 18 -11.28 -34.85 -1.23
N ILE A 19 -12.09 -35.09 -0.20
CA ILE A 19 -11.92 -34.47 1.11
C ILE A 19 -10.65 -35.00 1.79
N GLN A 20 -10.43 -36.31 1.79
CA GLN A 20 -9.20 -36.89 2.33
C GLN A 20 -7.95 -36.48 1.56
N GLY A 21 -8.02 -36.40 0.23
CA GLY A 21 -6.91 -35.88 -0.60
C GLY A 21 -6.56 -34.43 -0.26
N LYS A 22 -7.57 -33.57 -0.03
CA LYS A 22 -7.34 -32.18 0.43
C LYS A 22 -6.72 -32.12 1.83
N ILE A 23 -7.13 -32.99 2.75
CA ILE A 23 -6.56 -33.06 4.10
C ILE A 23 -5.11 -33.55 4.04
N TRP A 24 -4.85 -34.58 3.23
CA TRP A 24 -3.51 -35.13 3.05
C TRP A 24 -2.56 -34.12 2.41
N LEU A 25 -2.99 -33.41 1.35
CA LEU A 25 -2.20 -32.33 0.74
C LEU A 25 -1.92 -31.19 1.72
N LYS A 26 -2.89 -30.82 2.57
CA LYS A 26 -2.66 -29.83 3.64
C LYS A 26 -1.60 -30.30 4.63
N ASN A 27 -1.69 -31.55 5.08
CA ASN A 27 -0.74 -32.13 6.04
C ASN A 27 0.66 -32.29 5.44
N LEU A 28 0.75 -32.63 4.16
CA LEU A 28 2.02 -32.78 3.46
C LEU A 28 2.69 -31.42 3.22
N LYS A 29 1.89 -30.40 2.88
CA LYS A 29 2.35 -29.01 2.79
C LYS A 29 2.83 -28.49 4.14
N SER A 30 2.10 -28.74 5.23
CA SER A 30 2.54 -28.34 6.57
C SER A 30 3.81 -29.08 7.01
N GLY A 31 3.96 -30.37 6.67
CA GLY A 31 5.17 -31.13 6.96
C GLY A 31 6.40 -30.62 6.18
N LEU A 32 6.22 -30.29 4.90
CA LEU A 32 7.27 -29.67 4.08
C LEU A 32 7.67 -28.27 4.58
N ASP A 33 6.68 -27.46 4.97
CA ASP A 33 6.93 -26.14 5.57
C ASP A 33 7.72 -26.30 6.89
N GLN A 34 7.39 -27.29 7.73
CA GLN A 34 8.08 -27.58 8.99
C GLN A 34 9.51 -28.09 8.80
N ILE A 35 9.76 -28.94 7.80
CA ILE A 35 11.12 -29.40 7.44
C ILE A 35 11.95 -28.21 6.93
N ARG A 36 11.37 -27.36 6.08
CA ARG A 36 12.03 -26.16 5.58
C ARG A 36 12.32 -25.15 6.69
N GLU A 37 11.43 -25.03 7.69
CA GLU A 37 11.65 -24.22 8.89
C GLU A 37 12.82 -24.74 9.75
N SER A 38 13.00 -26.06 9.85
CA SER A 38 14.12 -26.66 10.61
C SER A 38 15.50 -26.49 9.94
N GLN A 39 15.53 -26.27 8.63
CA GLN A 39 16.78 -26.18 7.86
C GLN A 39 17.32 -24.75 7.69
N VAL A 40 16.56 -23.70 8.04
CA VAL A 40 17.06 -22.32 7.94
C VAL A 40 17.92 -21.97 9.15
N ARG A 41 19.23 -22.13 9.02
CA ARG A 41 20.23 -21.55 9.95
C ARG A 41 20.08 -20.03 9.96
N GLY A 42 19.97 -19.45 11.16
CA GLY A 42 19.94 -18.00 11.34
C GLY A 42 21.24 -17.37 10.84
N THR A 43 21.19 -16.66 9.71
CA THR A 43 22.29 -15.80 9.24
C THR A 43 22.41 -14.54 10.09
N ARG A 44 23.60 -13.91 10.16
CA ARG A 44 23.89 -12.66 10.90
C ARG A 44 22.90 -11.53 10.61
N THR A 45 22.32 -11.49 9.41
CA THR A 45 21.27 -10.56 9.00
C THR A 45 19.94 -10.73 9.74
N ASN A 46 19.61 -11.96 10.20
CA ASN A 46 18.40 -12.22 11.01
C ASN A 46 18.52 -11.71 12.44
N PHE A 47 19.75 -11.51 12.95
CA PHE A 47 19.99 -10.91 14.27
C PHE A 47 19.96 -9.38 14.24
N LEU A 48 20.18 -8.78 13.06
CA LEU A 48 20.13 -7.33 12.84
C LEU A 48 18.72 -6.82 12.55
N HIS A 49 17.85 -7.64 11.95
CA HIS A 49 16.46 -7.29 11.66
C HIS A 49 15.55 -7.65 12.84
N ASP A 50 14.92 -6.63 13.44
CA ASP A 50 13.96 -6.81 14.52
C ASP A 50 12.61 -7.33 13.99
N GLY A 51 12.45 -7.50 12.67
CA GLY A 51 11.27 -8.09 12.04
C GLY A 51 9.96 -7.41 12.45
N SER A 52 10.10 -6.16 12.90
CA SER A 52 9.02 -5.29 13.33
C SER A 52 8.29 -4.77 12.11
N PHE A 53 7.03 -4.40 12.27
CA PHE A 53 6.26 -3.80 11.19
C PHE A 53 6.95 -2.54 10.61
N HIS A 54 7.60 -1.75 11.46
CA HIS A 54 8.37 -0.57 11.06
C HIS A 54 9.42 -0.87 9.98
N GLU A 55 10.21 -1.92 10.19
CA GLU A 55 11.26 -2.35 9.26
C GLU A 55 10.69 -2.96 7.98
N ALA A 56 9.52 -3.58 8.07
CA ALA A 56 8.82 -4.12 6.91
C ALA A 56 8.29 -3.01 5.99
N VAL A 57 7.83 -1.91 6.55
CA VAL A 57 7.19 -0.77 5.86
C VAL A 57 8.21 0.26 5.34
N ALA A 58 9.42 0.28 5.91
CA ALA A 58 10.50 1.18 5.51
C ALA A 58 10.74 1.35 3.99
N PRO A 59 10.85 0.28 3.16
CA PRO A 59 11.07 0.47 1.73
C PRO A 59 9.88 1.14 1.02
N VAL A 60 8.66 0.92 1.50
CA VAL A 60 7.48 1.52 0.87
C VAL A 60 7.35 2.99 1.26
N LEU A 61 7.70 3.35 2.49
CA LEU A 61 7.86 4.76 2.88
C LEU A 61 8.98 5.45 2.10
N ALA A 62 10.07 4.75 1.79
CA ALA A 62 11.14 5.31 0.96
C ALA A 62 10.63 5.64 -0.46
N VAL A 63 9.81 4.76 -1.05
CA VAL A 63 9.14 5.02 -2.34
C VAL A 63 8.22 6.24 -2.24
N ALA A 64 7.48 6.41 -1.14
CA ALA A 64 6.66 7.60 -0.92
C ALA A 64 7.45 8.91 -1.05
N GLN A 65 8.67 8.94 -0.49
CA GLN A 65 9.54 10.12 -0.54
C GLN A 65 10.01 10.45 -1.94
N CYS A 66 10.23 9.44 -2.79
CA CYS A 66 10.55 9.66 -4.20
C CYS A 66 9.40 10.37 -4.93
N PHE A 67 8.15 10.15 -4.48
CA PHE A 67 6.95 10.72 -5.08
C PHE A 67 6.40 11.92 -4.30
N CYS A 68 7.23 12.62 -3.51
CA CYS A 68 6.85 13.81 -2.73
C CYS A 68 5.81 13.57 -1.63
N LEU A 69 5.49 12.31 -1.30
CA LEU A 69 4.50 11.94 -0.30
C LEU A 69 5.16 11.52 1.01
N MET A 70 4.44 11.76 2.12
CA MET A 70 4.78 11.30 3.47
C MET A 70 6.23 11.63 3.92
N PRO A 71 6.56 12.93 4.15
CA PRO A 71 7.93 13.39 4.45
C PRO A 71 8.37 13.10 5.89
N VAL A 72 8.54 11.82 6.24
CA VAL A 72 9.01 11.37 7.56
C VAL A 72 10.52 11.13 7.59
N SER A 73 11.21 11.54 8.64
CA SER A 73 12.65 11.30 8.80
C SER A 73 12.92 10.02 9.62
N GLY A 74 14.04 9.35 9.34
CA GLY A 74 14.47 8.17 10.10
C GLY A 74 13.83 6.85 9.68
N ILE A 75 13.36 6.72 8.43
CA ILE A 75 12.70 5.51 7.90
C ILE A 75 13.61 4.27 7.95
N SER A 76 14.91 4.44 7.70
CA SER A 76 15.89 3.35 7.75
C SER A 76 16.45 3.09 9.15
N ALA A 77 15.93 3.76 10.18
CA ALA A 77 16.36 3.50 11.55
C ALA A 77 15.98 2.08 11.96
N PRO A 78 16.85 1.36 12.70
CA PRO A 78 16.56 -0.01 13.15
C PRO A 78 15.39 -0.09 14.14
N THR A 79 14.97 1.05 14.69
CA THR A 79 13.90 1.11 15.69
C THR A 79 12.97 2.28 15.42
N TYR A 80 11.69 2.11 15.73
CA TYR A 80 10.63 3.13 15.65
C TYR A 80 10.95 4.43 16.42
N ARG A 81 11.92 4.42 17.34
CA ARG A 81 12.40 5.61 18.08
C ARG A 81 13.15 6.61 17.20
N GLY A 82 13.74 6.15 16.10
CA GLY A 82 14.44 7.02 15.14
C GLY A 82 13.50 7.80 14.22
N LEU A 83 12.21 7.45 14.19
CA LEU A 83 11.22 8.20 13.43
C LEU A 83 10.97 9.56 14.06
N SER A 84 11.13 10.60 13.24
CA SER A 84 10.80 11.96 13.60
C SER A 84 10.21 12.71 12.41
N PHE A 85 9.38 13.69 12.71
CA PHE A 85 8.86 14.62 11.73
C PHE A 85 9.42 16.01 12.04
N SER A 86 9.96 16.69 11.02
CA SER A 86 10.45 18.06 11.15
C SER A 86 9.99 18.89 9.96
N ARG A 87 9.29 20.00 10.27
CA ARG A 87 8.82 20.99 9.30
C ARG A 87 9.96 21.76 8.62
N ARG A 88 11.18 21.70 9.19
CA ARG A 88 12.37 22.37 8.62
C ARG A 88 13.22 21.44 7.74
N SER A 89 12.74 20.23 7.47
CA SER A 89 13.45 19.27 6.62
C SER A 89 13.28 19.61 5.13
N TRP A 90 14.29 19.29 4.31
CA TRP A 90 14.19 19.45 2.85
C TRP A 90 13.03 18.64 2.26
N ARG A 91 12.71 17.49 2.85
CA ARG A 91 11.61 16.60 2.45
C ARG A 91 10.25 17.26 2.61
N PHE A 92 10.07 18.03 3.70
CA PHE A 92 8.85 18.81 3.92
C PHE A 92 8.71 19.85 2.81
N TRP A 93 9.75 20.62 2.53
CA TRP A 93 9.74 21.61 1.44
C TRP A 93 9.49 20.99 0.07
N TYR A 94 10.04 19.80 -0.19
CA TYR A 94 9.78 19.07 -1.43
C TYR A 94 8.31 18.68 -1.58
N SER A 95 7.70 18.15 -0.53
CA SER A 95 6.26 17.82 -0.48
C SER A 95 5.37 19.07 -0.58
N SER A 96 5.75 20.17 0.09
CA SER A 96 5.03 21.43 0.01
C SER A 96 5.10 22.07 -1.38
N LEU A 97 6.26 22.03 -2.05
CA LEU A 97 6.41 22.53 -3.41
C LEU A 97 5.53 21.73 -4.38
N TYR A 98 5.50 20.41 -4.23
CA TYR A 98 4.62 19.54 -4.99
C TYR A 98 3.13 19.90 -4.78
N LEU A 99 2.69 20.09 -3.53
CA LEU A 99 1.31 20.54 -3.22
C LEU A 99 0.97 21.90 -3.84
N CYS A 100 1.91 22.85 -3.81
CA CYS A 100 1.74 24.16 -4.45
C CYS A 100 1.63 24.02 -5.96
N SER A 101 2.50 23.21 -6.59
CA SER A 101 2.46 22.96 -8.03
C SER A 101 1.14 22.33 -8.46
N THR A 102 0.64 21.33 -7.74
CA THR A 102 -0.66 20.70 -8.01
C THR A 102 -1.82 21.68 -7.85
N SER A 103 -1.78 22.54 -6.82
CA SER A 103 -2.80 23.57 -6.61
C SER A 103 -2.86 24.58 -7.77
N VAL A 104 -1.69 25.00 -8.27
CA VAL A 104 -1.59 25.91 -9.41
C VAL A 104 -2.13 25.25 -10.68
N ASP A 105 -1.76 24.00 -10.94
CA ASP A 105 -2.26 23.25 -12.10
C ASP A 105 -3.79 23.07 -12.04
N LEU A 106 -4.32 22.70 -10.86
CA LEU A 106 -5.77 22.64 -10.64
C LEU A 106 -6.48 23.98 -10.94
N ALA A 107 -5.90 25.11 -10.51
CA ALA A 107 -6.46 26.43 -10.80
C ALA A 107 -6.51 26.72 -12.31
N PHE A 108 -5.48 26.33 -13.07
CA PHE A 108 -5.48 26.44 -14.52
C PHE A 108 -6.52 25.53 -15.18
N SER A 109 -6.64 24.28 -14.73
CA SER A 109 -7.71 23.36 -15.17
C SER A 109 -9.11 23.95 -14.96
N ILE A 110 -9.39 24.49 -13.76
CA ILE A 110 -10.70 25.10 -13.44
C ILE A 110 -10.95 26.32 -14.34
N ARG A 111 -9.95 27.20 -14.49
CA ARG A 111 -10.06 28.37 -15.36
C ARG A 111 -10.39 27.98 -16.80
N ARG A 112 -9.72 26.95 -17.32
CA ARG A 112 -9.97 26.42 -18.66
C ARG A 112 -11.41 25.97 -18.83
N VAL A 113 -11.93 25.17 -17.89
CA VAL A 113 -13.33 24.69 -17.91
C VAL A 113 -14.33 25.82 -17.80
N ALA A 114 -14.04 26.86 -17.01
CA ALA A 114 -14.91 28.03 -16.88
C ALA A 114 -15.04 28.83 -18.19
N HIS A 115 -14.02 28.78 -19.06
CA HIS A 115 -14.01 29.49 -20.35
C HIS A 115 -14.33 28.57 -21.56
N SER A 116 -14.36 27.25 -21.38
CA SER A 116 -14.70 26.27 -22.42
C SER A 116 -16.13 25.71 -22.25
N VAL A 117 -16.65 25.05 -23.28
CA VAL A 117 -17.90 24.29 -23.16
C VAL A 117 -17.70 23.14 -22.18
N LEU A 118 -18.66 22.93 -21.27
CA LEU A 118 -18.65 21.83 -20.31
C LEU A 118 -18.72 20.48 -21.06
N ASP A 119 -17.59 19.79 -21.15
CA ASP A 119 -17.50 18.42 -21.68
C ASP A 119 -16.92 17.50 -20.60
N VAL A 120 -17.34 16.23 -20.58
CA VAL A 120 -16.89 15.22 -19.60
C VAL A 120 -15.36 15.08 -19.63
N ARG A 121 -14.76 15.20 -20.83
CA ARG A 121 -13.30 15.15 -21.05
C ARG A 121 -12.53 16.28 -20.36
N SER A 122 -13.22 17.37 -20.02
CA SER A 122 -12.63 18.53 -19.34
C SER A 122 -12.76 18.46 -17.81
N VAL A 123 -13.73 17.68 -17.31
CA VAL A 123 -14.01 17.51 -15.88
C VAL A 123 -13.17 16.40 -15.25
N GLU A 124 -12.86 15.33 -15.98
CA GLU A 124 -12.06 14.20 -15.49
C GLU A 124 -10.71 14.62 -14.88
N PRO A 125 -9.88 15.47 -15.54
CA PRO A 125 -8.63 15.95 -14.94
C PRO A 125 -8.85 16.75 -13.67
N ILE A 126 -9.91 17.56 -13.58
CA ILE A 126 -10.19 18.38 -12.37
C ILE A 126 -10.45 17.45 -11.18
N VAL A 127 -11.32 16.45 -11.34
CA VAL A 127 -11.63 15.50 -10.27
C VAL A 127 -10.36 14.79 -9.81
N PHE A 128 -9.54 14.33 -10.76
CA PHE A 128 -8.27 13.68 -10.45
C PHE A 128 -7.32 14.61 -9.65
N HIS A 129 -7.14 15.86 -10.09
CA HIS A 129 -6.27 16.83 -9.42
C HIS A 129 -6.78 17.23 -8.04
N VAL A 130 -8.09 17.40 -7.86
CA VAL A 130 -8.69 17.68 -6.54
C VAL A 130 -8.46 16.51 -5.60
N SER A 131 -8.76 15.29 -6.03
CA SER A 131 -8.61 14.08 -5.22
C SER A 131 -7.16 13.87 -4.77
N ILE A 132 -6.19 13.96 -5.70
CA ILE A 132 -4.78 13.77 -5.35
C ILE A 132 -4.23 14.92 -4.48
N LEU A 133 -4.74 16.15 -4.64
CA LEU A 133 -4.36 17.29 -3.79
C LEU A 133 -4.81 17.05 -2.34
N ILE A 134 -6.07 16.64 -2.14
CA ILE A 134 -6.61 16.32 -0.82
C ILE A 134 -5.84 15.11 -0.23
N ALA A 135 -5.59 14.06 -1.02
CA ALA A 135 -4.84 12.89 -0.56
C ALA A 135 -3.41 13.29 -0.12
N SER A 136 -2.74 14.12 -0.90
CA SER A 136 -1.39 14.62 -0.60
C SER A 136 -1.36 15.46 0.68
N TRP A 137 -2.39 16.28 0.91
CA TRP A 137 -2.58 17.02 2.17
C TRP A 137 -2.77 16.07 3.36
N GLN A 138 -3.60 15.04 3.20
CA GLN A 138 -3.80 14.02 4.24
C GLN A 138 -2.51 13.26 4.54
N PHE A 139 -1.71 12.89 3.52
CA PHE A 139 -0.41 12.27 3.72
C PHE A 139 0.59 13.17 4.47
N LEU A 140 0.52 14.49 4.24
CA LEU A 140 1.35 15.45 4.98
C LEU A 140 0.95 15.52 6.45
N ASN A 141 -0.35 15.51 6.76
CA ASN A 141 -0.85 15.46 8.13
C ASN A 141 -0.51 14.13 8.81
N LEU A 142 -0.71 13.02 8.09
CA LEU A 142 -0.36 11.69 8.55
C LEU A 142 1.14 11.57 8.86
N ALA A 143 2.01 12.20 8.07
CA ALA A 143 3.45 12.21 8.34
C ALA A 143 3.81 12.85 9.70
N GLN A 144 3.00 13.80 10.19
CA GLN A 144 3.19 14.41 11.52
C GLN A 144 2.78 13.43 12.64
N LEU A 145 1.68 12.70 12.43
CA LEU A 145 1.12 11.74 13.39
C LEU A 145 1.86 10.39 13.39
N TRP A 146 2.48 10.04 12.27
CA TRP A 146 3.09 8.73 12.01
C TRP A 146 4.10 8.28 13.08
N PRO A 147 5.02 9.14 13.60
CA PRO A 147 5.93 8.72 14.66
C PRO A 147 5.21 8.32 15.95
N GLY A 148 4.08 8.98 16.27
CA GLY A 148 3.23 8.63 17.41
C GLY A 148 2.54 7.28 17.20
N LEU A 149 1.89 7.13 16.04
CA LEU A 149 1.20 5.90 15.64
C LEU A 149 2.15 4.70 15.65
N MET A 150 3.37 4.84 15.12
CA MET A 150 4.37 3.76 15.12
C MET A 150 4.91 3.40 16.50
N ARG A 151 4.92 4.33 17.46
CA ARG A 151 5.26 4.02 18.85
C ARG A 151 4.17 3.18 19.52
N HIS A 152 2.90 3.55 19.31
CA HIS A 152 1.77 2.80 19.85
C HIS A 152 1.69 1.41 19.19
N TRP A 153 1.79 1.36 17.86
CA TRP A 153 1.87 0.12 17.08
C TRP A 153 2.97 -0.81 17.60
N ALA A 154 4.19 -0.31 17.78
CA ALA A 154 5.29 -1.10 18.32
C ALA A 154 5.05 -1.55 19.77
N ALA A 155 4.28 -0.81 20.57
CA ALA A 155 3.93 -1.20 21.94
C ALA A 155 2.92 -2.36 21.95
N VAL A 156 1.92 -2.33 21.06
CA VAL A 156 0.97 -3.44 20.89
C VAL A 156 1.67 -4.66 20.29
N GLU A 157 2.53 -4.47 19.28
CA GLU A 157 3.27 -5.55 18.63
C GLU A 157 4.17 -6.32 19.61
N ARG A 158 4.80 -5.62 20.56
CA ARG A 158 5.62 -6.23 21.62
C ARG A 158 4.82 -7.07 22.62
N ARG A 159 3.52 -6.82 22.79
CA ARG A 159 2.64 -7.62 23.65
C ARG A 159 2.13 -8.88 22.96
N LEU A 160 2.23 -8.97 21.63
CA LEU A 160 1.80 -10.17 20.90
C LEU A 160 2.71 -11.36 21.23
N PRO A 161 2.16 -12.59 21.19
CA PRO A 161 2.97 -13.80 21.31
C PRO A 161 4.08 -13.81 20.25
N GLY A 162 5.30 -14.13 20.68
CA GLY A 162 6.48 -14.16 19.82
C GLY A 162 6.31 -15.13 18.65
N TYR A 163 6.99 -14.86 17.54
CA TYR A 163 7.03 -15.81 16.43
C TYR A 163 7.78 -17.07 16.85
N SER A 164 7.23 -18.24 16.55
CA SER A 164 7.85 -19.53 16.86
C SER A 164 9.14 -19.77 16.08
N CYS A 165 9.33 -19.10 14.93
CA CYS A 165 10.50 -19.23 14.07
C CYS A 165 10.82 -17.92 13.33
N CYS A 166 12.10 -17.69 13.00
CA CYS A 166 12.57 -16.57 12.18
C CYS A 166 11.86 -16.50 10.82
N LEU A 167 11.53 -17.65 10.22
CA LEU A 167 10.84 -17.71 8.93
C LEU A 167 9.41 -17.14 9.01
N GLN A 168 8.72 -17.42 10.12
CA GLN A 168 7.38 -16.91 10.38
C GLN A 168 7.38 -15.40 10.64
N ARG A 169 8.45 -14.86 11.22
CA ARG A 169 8.68 -13.41 11.38
C ARG A 169 8.98 -12.71 10.04
N ALA A 170 9.78 -13.35 9.18
CA ALA A 170 10.17 -12.76 7.89
C ALA A 170 9.07 -12.84 6.82
N ARG A 171 8.14 -13.80 6.93
CA ARG A 171 7.11 -14.05 5.92
C ARG A 171 6.13 -12.87 5.71
N PRO A 172 5.56 -12.25 6.75
CA PRO A 172 4.70 -11.07 6.59
C PRO A 172 5.44 -9.89 5.94
N ALA A 173 6.65 -9.60 6.41
CA ALA A 173 7.48 -8.52 5.86
C ALA A 173 7.85 -8.77 4.39
N ARG A 174 8.22 -10.01 4.02
CA ARG A 174 8.53 -10.37 2.64
C ARG A 174 7.29 -10.29 1.75
N ARG A 175 6.13 -10.75 2.25
CA ARG A 175 4.86 -10.67 1.52
C ARG A 175 4.50 -9.21 1.24
N LEU A 176 4.60 -8.35 2.26
CA LEU A 176 4.36 -6.91 2.12
C LEU A 176 5.25 -6.29 1.04
N LYS A 177 6.58 -6.52 1.13
CA LYS A 177 7.56 -6.00 0.17
C LYS A 177 7.31 -6.50 -1.25
N MET A 178 7.01 -7.79 -1.41
CA MET A 178 6.70 -8.38 -2.71
C MET A 178 5.44 -7.76 -3.31
N VAL A 179 4.37 -7.65 -2.52
CA VAL A 179 3.09 -7.09 -2.97
C VAL A 179 3.26 -5.62 -3.37
N ALA A 180 3.94 -4.81 -2.56
CA ALA A 180 4.23 -3.42 -2.91
C ALA A 180 5.06 -3.32 -4.20
N PHE A 181 6.10 -4.14 -4.34
CA PHE A 181 6.93 -4.16 -5.55
C PHE A 181 6.13 -4.52 -6.80
N VAL A 182 5.30 -5.57 -6.74
CA VAL A 182 4.48 -6.01 -7.86
C VAL A 182 3.50 -4.92 -8.27
N LEU A 183 2.80 -4.30 -7.32
CA LEU A 183 1.83 -3.24 -7.65
C LEU A 183 2.49 -1.99 -8.24
N LEU A 184 3.64 -1.57 -7.71
CA LEU A 184 4.40 -0.47 -8.29
C LEU A 184 4.87 -0.78 -9.71
N ALA A 185 5.34 -2.01 -9.96
CA ALA A 185 5.77 -2.43 -11.30
C ALA A 185 4.61 -2.47 -12.30
N VAL A 186 3.43 -2.94 -11.88
CA VAL A 186 2.22 -2.95 -12.71
C VAL A 186 1.77 -1.52 -13.03
N SER A 187 1.71 -0.64 -12.04
CA SER A 187 1.37 0.78 -12.23
C SER A 187 2.34 1.47 -13.20
N LEU A 188 3.64 1.20 -13.07
CA LEU A 188 4.64 1.72 -13.99
C LEU A 188 4.47 1.18 -15.41
N MET A 189 4.20 -0.11 -15.56
CA MET A 189 3.95 -0.74 -16.85
C MET A 189 2.71 -0.15 -17.52
N GLU A 190 1.63 0.05 -16.77
CA GLU A 190 0.40 0.68 -17.27
C GLU A 190 0.68 2.11 -17.75
N HIS A 191 1.41 2.90 -16.96
CA HIS A 191 1.75 4.27 -17.35
C HIS A 191 2.60 4.31 -18.62
N LEU A 192 3.60 3.42 -18.76
CA LEU A 192 4.41 3.32 -19.96
C LEU A 192 3.59 2.87 -21.18
N LEU A 193 2.70 1.88 -21.03
CA LEU A 193 1.81 1.43 -22.10
C LEU A 193 0.85 2.53 -22.54
N SER A 194 0.33 3.32 -21.61
CA SER A 194 -0.54 4.47 -21.89
C SER A 194 0.20 5.55 -22.68
N ILE A 195 1.47 5.82 -22.36
CA ILE A 195 2.30 6.75 -23.15
C ILE A 195 2.51 6.21 -24.57
N ILE A 196 2.90 4.94 -24.69
CA ILE A 196 3.19 4.31 -25.99
C ILE A 196 1.95 4.29 -26.87
N SER A 197 0.78 3.97 -26.31
CA SER A 197 -0.47 3.90 -27.08
C SER A 197 -0.84 5.27 -27.66
N VAL A 198 -0.73 6.34 -26.87
CA VAL A 198 -1.06 7.69 -27.34
C VAL A 198 -0.06 8.18 -28.40
N ILE A 199 1.24 7.91 -28.24
CA ILE A 199 2.25 8.33 -29.23
C ILE A 199 2.12 7.55 -30.54
N TYR A 200 1.88 6.23 -30.46
CA TYR A 200 1.85 5.37 -31.65
C TYR A 200 0.53 5.46 -32.43
N TYR A 201 -0.59 5.70 -31.75
CA TYR A 201 -1.92 5.83 -32.36
C TYR A 201 -2.42 7.29 -32.40
N ASP A 202 -1.53 8.27 -32.57
CA ASP A 202 -1.93 9.67 -32.77
C ASP A 202 -2.45 9.87 -34.21
N PHE A 203 -3.76 9.69 -34.40
CA PHE A 203 -4.40 9.79 -35.72
C PHE A 203 -4.50 11.24 -36.25
N CYS A 204 -4.30 12.26 -35.40
CA CYS A 204 -4.37 13.68 -35.76
C CYS A 204 -3.30 14.50 -35.01
N PRO A 205 -2.05 14.52 -35.50
CA PRO A 205 -0.96 15.20 -34.82
C PRO A 205 -1.17 16.73 -34.82
N ARG A 206 -1.09 17.37 -33.64
CA ARG A 206 -1.15 18.83 -33.49
C ARG A 206 0.15 19.53 -33.86
N ARG A 207 1.27 18.80 -33.86
CA ARG A 207 2.62 19.26 -34.18
C ARG A 207 3.32 18.23 -35.06
N LYS A 208 4.40 18.64 -35.76
CA LYS A 208 5.17 17.75 -36.65
C LYS A 208 5.83 16.61 -35.89
N ASP A 209 6.27 16.87 -34.65
CA ASP A 209 6.89 15.85 -33.81
C ASP A 209 5.82 15.17 -32.93
N PRO A 210 5.69 13.82 -32.97
CA PRO A 210 4.65 13.09 -32.24
C PRO A 210 4.80 13.21 -30.71
N VAL A 211 6.05 13.32 -30.22
CA VAL A 211 6.34 13.57 -28.81
C VAL A 211 5.91 14.97 -28.38
N GLU A 212 6.12 15.97 -29.23
CA GLU A 212 5.71 17.35 -28.97
C GLU A 212 4.19 17.50 -28.97
N SER A 213 3.50 16.81 -29.91
CA SER A 213 2.04 16.68 -29.96
C SER A 213 1.50 16.10 -28.65
N TYR A 214 2.11 15.03 -28.15
CA TYR A 214 1.75 14.38 -26.89
C TYR A 214 1.96 15.28 -25.66
N LEU A 215 3.13 15.92 -25.55
CA LEU A 215 3.46 16.82 -24.45
C LEU A 215 2.52 18.04 -24.42
N HIS A 216 2.19 18.59 -25.59
CA HIS A 216 1.23 19.68 -25.73
C HIS A 216 -0.19 19.25 -25.36
N GLY A 217 -0.60 18.03 -25.71
CA GLY A 217 -1.92 17.50 -25.36
C GLY A 217 -2.10 17.28 -23.86
N THR A 218 -1.08 16.71 -23.21
CA THR A 218 -1.11 16.36 -21.78
C THR A 218 -1.18 17.60 -20.89
N SER A 219 -0.49 18.68 -21.26
CA SER A 219 -0.44 19.93 -20.50
C SER A 219 -1.20 21.08 -21.18
N ALA A 220 -2.27 20.76 -21.92
CA ALA A 220 -3.02 21.76 -22.67
C ALA A 220 -3.57 22.92 -21.81
N GLN A 221 -3.85 22.67 -20.53
CA GLN A 221 -4.23 23.69 -19.53
C GLN A 221 -3.15 24.75 -19.28
N LEU A 222 -1.87 24.38 -19.29
CA LEU A 222 -0.76 25.30 -19.05
C LEU A 222 -0.47 26.15 -20.29
N PHE A 223 -0.65 25.56 -21.48
CA PHE A 223 -0.35 26.22 -22.76
C PHE A 223 -1.43 27.16 -23.29
N GLU A 224 -2.60 27.22 -22.64
CA GLU A 224 -3.58 28.28 -22.88
C GLU A 224 -3.17 29.61 -22.22
N VAL A 225 -2.36 29.56 -21.15
CA VAL A 225 -1.91 30.75 -20.41
C VAL A 225 -0.48 31.13 -20.79
N PHE A 226 0.40 30.13 -20.94
CA PHE A 226 1.80 30.33 -21.26
C PHE A 226 2.12 29.91 -22.70
N PRO A 227 3.02 30.62 -23.40
CA PRO A 227 3.50 30.17 -24.70
C PRO A 227 4.17 28.79 -24.56
N TYR A 228 3.99 27.95 -25.58
CA TYR A 228 4.60 26.63 -25.58
C TYR A 228 6.12 26.71 -25.42
N SER A 229 6.63 25.99 -24.43
CA SER A 229 8.05 25.78 -24.24
C SER A 229 8.30 24.32 -23.88
N ASN A 230 9.31 23.71 -24.50
CA ASN A 230 9.65 22.31 -24.27
C ASN A 230 9.94 22.04 -22.79
N TRP A 231 10.57 22.98 -22.09
CA TRP A 231 10.84 22.86 -20.66
C TRP A 231 9.56 22.77 -19.82
N LEU A 232 8.59 23.66 -20.05
CA LEU A 232 7.31 23.65 -19.34
C LEU A 232 6.50 22.38 -19.66
N ALA A 233 6.59 21.88 -20.89
CA ALA A 233 5.97 20.63 -21.31
C ALA A 233 6.52 19.42 -20.55
N TRP A 234 7.85 19.35 -20.40
CA TRP A 234 8.49 18.32 -19.60
C TRP A 234 8.17 18.43 -18.11
N LEU A 235 8.12 19.64 -17.57
CA LEU A 235 7.70 19.85 -16.17
C LEU A 235 6.25 19.38 -15.94
N GLY A 236 5.33 19.74 -16.82
CA GLY A 236 3.95 19.26 -16.78
C GLY A 236 3.87 17.74 -16.87
N LYS A 237 4.70 17.12 -17.73
CA LYS A 237 4.77 15.65 -17.83
C LYS A 237 5.30 15.00 -16.55
N ILE A 238 6.36 15.54 -15.95
CA ILE A 238 6.90 15.06 -14.67
C ILE A 238 5.84 15.17 -13.58
N GLN A 239 5.15 16.31 -13.50
CA GLN A 239 4.07 16.51 -12.55
C GLN A 239 2.96 15.46 -12.72
N ASN A 240 2.51 15.23 -13.96
CA ASN A 240 1.50 14.20 -14.26
C ASN A 240 1.95 12.81 -13.80
N VAL A 241 3.22 12.44 -14.06
CA VAL A 241 3.80 11.18 -13.59
C VAL A 241 3.74 11.08 -12.06
N LEU A 242 4.16 12.13 -11.34
CA LEU A 242 4.11 12.17 -9.88
C LEU A 242 2.67 11.99 -9.35
N LEU A 243 1.68 12.61 -9.98
CA LEU A 243 0.27 12.49 -9.58
C LEU A 243 -0.26 11.07 -9.79
N THR A 244 0.02 10.44 -10.95
CA THR A 244 -0.41 9.06 -11.24
C THR A 244 0.22 8.06 -10.26
N PHE A 245 1.53 8.17 -10.01
CA PHE A 245 2.20 7.32 -9.03
C PHE A 245 1.75 7.60 -7.59
N GLY A 246 1.45 8.85 -7.26
CA GLY A 246 0.88 9.23 -5.97
C GLY A 246 -0.45 8.55 -5.70
N TRP A 247 -1.30 8.44 -6.73
CA TRP A 247 -2.55 7.69 -6.65
C TRP A 247 -2.30 6.20 -6.38
N SER A 248 -1.47 5.54 -7.19
CA SER A 248 -1.15 4.12 -6.97
C SER A 248 -0.50 3.87 -5.61
N TYR A 249 0.34 4.80 -5.13
CA TYR A 249 0.95 4.70 -3.81
C TYR A 249 -0.09 4.74 -2.69
N MET A 250 -1.13 5.57 -2.81
CA MET A 250 -2.21 5.67 -1.83
C MET A 250 -2.86 4.30 -1.57
N ASP A 251 -3.24 3.62 -2.64
CA ASP A 251 -3.88 2.30 -2.57
C ASP A 251 -2.94 1.25 -1.97
N ILE A 252 -1.67 1.26 -2.40
CA ILE A 252 -0.64 0.37 -1.86
C ILE A 252 -0.48 0.61 -0.37
N PHE A 253 -0.41 1.88 0.07
CA PHE A 253 -0.25 2.25 1.47
C PHE A 253 -1.40 1.75 2.34
N LEU A 254 -2.65 1.92 1.90
CA LEU A 254 -3.82 1.40 2.60
C LEU A 254 -3.79 -0.13 2.71
N MET A 255 -3.42 -0.81 1.61
CA MET A 255 -3.28 -2.27 1.64
C MET A 255 -2.17 -2.73 2.58
N MET A 256 -1.07 -1.98 2.71
CA MET A 256 -0.02 -2.27 3.67
C MET A 256 -0.51 -2.21 5.12
N LEU A 257 -1.26 -1.17 5.47
CA LEU A 257 -1.84 -1.03 6.81
C LEU A 257 -2.81 -2.16 7.10
N GLY A 258 -3.69 -2.48 6.15
CA GLY A 258 -4.61 -3.61 6.26
C GLY A 258 -3.89 -4.94 6.46
N MET A 259 -2.81 -5.19 5.71
CA MET A 259 -1.98 -6.40 5.89
C MET A 259 -1.31 -6.44 7.27
N GLY A 260 -0.81 -5.31 7.78
CA GLY A 260 -0.20 -5.21 9.10
C GLY A 260 -1.17 -5.52 10.24
N LEU A 261 -2.34 -4.89 10.21
CA LEU A 261 -3.41 -5.09 11.19
C LEU A 261 -3.96 -6.53 11.13
N SER A 262 -4.17 -7.05 9.92
CA SER A 262 -4.60 -8.42 9.71
C SER A 262 -3.61 -9.45 10.27
N GLU A 263 -2.31 -9.21 10.10
CA GLU A 263 -1.27 -10.09 10.67
C GLU A 263 -1.29 -10.08 12.20
N MET A 264 -1.51 -8.91 12.85
CA MET A 264 -1.64 -8.85 14.32
C MET A 264 -2.80 -9.70 14.83
N LEU A 265 -3.98 -9.55 14.22
CA LEU A 265 -5.17 -10.34 14.57
C LEU A 265 -4.94 -11.83 14.29
N ALA A 266 -4.32 -12.16 13.15
CA ALA A 266 -4.00 -13.54 12.79
C ALA A 266 -3.01 -14.18 13.77
N ARG A 267 -2.05 -13.42 14.32
CA ARG A 267 -1.11 -13.89 15.35
C ARG A 267 -1.82 -14.18 16.67
N LEU A 268 -2.70 -13.28 17.11
CA LEU A 268 -3.51 -13.50 18.30
C LEU A 268 -4.40 -14.75 18.13
N ASN A 269 -5.09 -14.86 16.99
CA ASN A 269 -5.99 -15.98 16.72
C ASN A 269 -5.25 -17.33 16.71
N ARG A 270 -4.08 -17.40 16.07
CA ARG A 270 -3.22 -18.61 16.10
C ARG A 270 -2.84 -19.03 17.52
N SER A 271 -2.52 -18.06 18.38
CA SER A 271 -2.21 -18.34 19.79
C SER A 271 -3.43 -18.86 20.54
N LEU A 272 -4.61 -18.29 20.31
CA LEU A 272 -5.85 -18.74 20.92
C LEU A 272 -6.23 -20.17 20.48
N GLU A 273 -6.12 -20.48 19.19
CA GLU A 273 -6.41 -21.81 18.64
C GLU A 273 -5.54 -22.92 19.25
N GLN A 274 -4.28 -22.62 19.56
CA GLN A 274 -3.36 -23.57 20.20
C GLN A 274 -3.71 -23.79 21.68
N GLN A 275 -4.12 -22.73 22.38
CA GLN A 275 -4.33 -22.73 23.83
C GLN A 275 -5.76 -23.10 24.24
N VAL A 276 -6.75 -23.01 23.33
CA VAL A 276 -8.15 -23.34 23.65
C VAL A 276 -8.36 -24.82 24.01
N ARG A 277 -7.44 -25.69 23.61
CA ARG A 277 -7.49 -27.14 23.89
C ARG A 277 -6.85 -27.52 25.22
N GLN A 278 -6.20 -26.58 25.90
CA GLN A 278 -5.52 -26.81 27.17
C GLN A 278 -6.26 -26.06 28.30
N PRO A 279 -6.35 -26.64 29.51
CA PRO A 279 -6.89 -25.93 30.65
C PRO A 279 -5.95 -24.78 31.04
N MET A 280 -6.32 -23.56 30.64
CA MET A 280 -5.54 -22.35 30.90
C MET A 280 -6.09 -21.56 32.10
N PRO A 281 -5.22 -20.93 32.90
CA PRO A 281 -5.66 -20.13 34.05
C PRO A 281 -6.44 -18.88 33.61
N GLU A 282 -7.32 -18.38 34.49
CA GLU A 282 -8.12 -17.17 34.23
C GLU A 282 -7.27 -15.96 33.81
N ALA A 283 -6.08 -15.82 34.41
CA ALA A 283 -5.13 -14.76 34.08
C ALA A 283 -4.77 -14.72 32.58
N TYR A 284 -4.65 -15.88 31.93
CA TYR A 284 -4.36 -15.96 30.49
C TYR A 284 -5.53 -15.44 29.64
N TRP A 285 -6.76 -15.78 30.00
CA TRP A 285 -7.96 -15.30 29.30
C TRP A 285 -8.18 -13.81 29.48
N THR A 286 -7.89 -13.29 30.68
CA THR A 286 -7.92 -11.84 30.94
C THR A 286 -6.84 -11.11 30.16
N TRP A 287 -5.61 -11.63 30.10
CA TRP A 287 -4.54 -11.09 29.27
C TRP A 287 -4.90 -11.08 27.78
N SER A 288 -5.42 -12.20 27.26
CA SER A 288 -5.80 -12.33 25.85
C SER A 288 -6.89 -11.34 25.45
N ARG A 289 -7.90 -11.12 26.31
CA ARG A 289 -8.95 -10.12 26.09
C ARG A 289 -8.39 -8.69 26.10
N THR A 290 -7.49 -8.38 27.02
CA THR A 290 -6.82 -7.06 27.08
C THR A 290 -5.98 -6.82 25.83
N LEU A 291 -5.25 -7.84 25.36
CA LEU A 291 -4.47 -7.75 24.12
C LEU A 291 -5.36 -7.53 22.90
N TYR A 292 -6.47 -8.26 22.78
CA TYR A 292 -7.46 -8.04 21.73
C TYR A 292 -8.00 -6.60 21.75
N ARG A 293 -8.37 -6.07 22.94
CA ARG A 293 -8.82 -4.68 23.09
C ARG A 293 -7.76 -3.68 22.60
N SER A 294 -6.49 -3.85 22.99
CA SER A 294 -5.40 -3.00 22.52
C SER A 294 -5.21 -3.05 20.99
N ILE A 295 -5.40 -4.21 20.36
CA ILE A 295 -5.35 -4.32 18.90
C ILE A 295 -6.53 -3.57 18.26
N VAL A 296 -7.74 -3.73 18.80
CA VAL A 296 -8.92 -3.03 18.27
C VAL A 296 -8.82 -1.52 18.46
N GLU A 297 -8.28 -1.05 19.58
CA GLU A 297 -7.97 0.37 19.81
C GLU A 297 -6.97 0.89 18.78
N LEU A 298 -5.88 0.15 18.52
CA LEU A 298 -4.91 0.49 17.48
C LEU A 298 -5.56 0.53 16.09
N ILE A 299 -6.44 -0.43 15.76
CA ILE A 299 -7.17 -0.42 14.48
C ILE A 299 -7.97 0.87 14.34
N ARG A 300 -8.68 1.31 15.38
CA ARG A 300 -9.45 2.56 15.37
C ARG A 300 -8.54 3.77 15.20
N GLU A 301 -7.44 3.84 15.92
CA GLU A 301 -6.49 4.95 15.82
C GLU A 301 -5.89 5.06 14.39
N VAL A 302 -5.57 3.91 13.78
CA VAL A 302 -5.08 3.85 12.41
C VAL A 302 -6.18 4.27 11.43
N ASP A 303 -7.39 3.73 11.59
CA ASP A 303 -8.57 4.03 10.76
C ASP A 303 -8.90 5.53 10.80
N ASP A 304 -8.96 6.14 11.98
CA ASP A 304 -9.18 7.57 12.15
C ASP A 304 -8.10 8.40 11.43
N ALA A 305 -6.83 7.99 11.55
CA ALA A 305 -5.70 8.68 10.93
C ALA A 305 -5.67 8.56 9.40
N VAL A 306 -6.25 7.50 8.81
CA VAL A 306 -6.25 7.28 7.35
C VAL A 306 -7.64 7.37 6.71
N SER A 307 -8.68 7.66 7.47
CA SER A 307 -10.09 7.74 7.04
C SER A 307 -10.26 8.62 5.80
N GLY A 308 -9.68 9.82 5.82
CA GLY A 308 -9.72 10.74 4.67
C GLY A 308 -9.00 10.20 3.43
N ILE A 309 -7.94 9.42 3.62
CA ILE A 309 -7.20 8.79 2.52
C ILE A 309 -8.02 7.62 1.94
N MET A 310 -8.65 6.81 2.80
CA MET A 310 -9.53 5.72 2.38
C MET A 310 -10.73 6.22 1.58
N LEU A 311 -11.33 7.34 1.98
CA LEU A 311 -12.45 7.95 1.26
C LEU A 311 -12.08 8.33 -0.18
N ILE A 312 -10.85 8.80 -0.40
CA ILE A 312 -10.39 9.24 -1.72
C ILE A 312 -9.98 8.05 -2.61
N SER A 313 -9.54 6.96 -1.99
CA SER A 313 -9.16 5.72 -2.68
C SER A 313 -10.36 4.93 -3.23
N PHE A 314 -11.55 5.11 -2.64
CA PHE A 314 -12.79 4.44 -3.04
C PHE A 314 -13.52 5.19 -4.15
#